data_AF-A0A4Q9GZU6-F1
#
_entry.id   AF-A0A4Q9GZU6-F1
#
_cell.length_a   1.000
_cell.length_b   1.000
_cell.length_c   1.000
_cell.angle_alpha   90.00
_cell.angle_beta   90.00
_cell.angle_gamma   90.00
#
_symmetry.space_group_name_H-M   'P 1'
#
loop_
_entity.id
_entity.type
_entity.pdbx_description
1 polymer ?
#
loop_
_entity_poly.entity_id
_entity_poly.type
_entity_poly.pdbx_seq_one_letter_code
_entity_poly.pdbx_strand_id
1 'polypeptide(L)'
;MLWARLYFAVQALAGAAWWVGVFTVPAVRTLTLGSLDPVLVAAFDIPLFVIASAIAAMGWRPAAAVATGWTILVALALALYATVTTEAGWGVLVMVAAAGASVLALLLMLFGRIPTEWMTTGPFAFTSATGTRHVSNTVAQLVVFWGFFLVMAPLAIVFLEQRWQLHLTLGWPVAAAGVVILIAASALGLWSAVTMSTVGHGTPLPSAMPTSLVIAGPYRFVRNPMAVAGIVQGVAVGLILSSWLVVTYAIVGSLLWNYAVRPLEEADLEHRFGEDFREYAATVRCWIP
;
A
#
# COMPACT_ATOMS: atom_id res chain seq x y z
N MET A 1 -11.19 -15.43 -12.59
CA MET A 1 -11.67 -16.54 -11.73
C MET A 1 -10.60 -17.59 -11.40
N LEU A 2 -9.81 -18.09 -12.36
CA LEU A 2 -8.77 -19.11 -12.08
C LEU A 2 -7.77 -18.67 -10.99
N TRP A 3 -7.24 -17.45 -11.09
CA TRP A 3 -6.29 -16.90 -10.13
C TRP A 3 -6.83 -16.82 -8.69
N ALA A 4 -8.10 -16.41 -8.53
CA ALA A 4 -8.74 -16.36 -7.22
C ALA A 4 -8.87 -17.77 -6.60
N ARG A 5 -9.27 -18.76 -7.40
CA ARG A 5 -9.38 -20.15 -6.95
C ARG A 5 -8.02 -20.75 -6.58
N LEU A 6 -6.99 -20.46 -7.38
CA LEU A 6 -5.61 -20.88 -7.12
C LEU A 6 -5.08 -20.25 -5.83
N TYR A 7 -5.35 -18.97 -5.61
CA TYR A 7 -5.00 -18.31 -4.35
C TYR A 7 -5.64 -19.01 -3.15
N PHE A 8 -6.95 -19.27 -3.16
CA PHE A 8 -7.62 -19.95 -2.04
C PHE A 8 -7.12 -21.39 -1.84
N ALA A 9 -6.71 -22.08 -2.90
CA ALA A 9 -6.07 -23.39 -2.79
C ALA A 9 -4.72 -23.28 -2.06
N VAL A 10 -3.88 -22.31 -2.45
CA VAL A 10 -2.60 -22.05 -1.79
C VAL A 10 -2.82 -21.63 -0.34
N GLN A 11 -3.80 -20.76 -0.06
CA GLN A 11 -4.14 -20.35 1.30
C GLN A 11 -4.56 -21.54 2.17
N ALA A 12 -5.39 -22.45 1.66
CA ALA A 12 -5.79 -23.65 2.39
C ALA A 12 -4.59 -24.55 2.72
N LEU A 13 -3.73 -24.82 1.74
CA LEU A 13 -2.54 -25.64 1.93
C LEU A 13 -1.53 -24.99 2.88
N ALA A 14 -1.29 -23.69 2.72
CA ALA A 14 -0.40 -22.92 3.60
C ALA A 14 -0.94 -22.87 5.04
N GLY A 15 -2.25 -22.64 5.21
CA GLY A 15 -2.91 -22.66 6.52
C GLY A 15 -2.83 -24.02 7.19
N ALA A 16 -3.07 -25.11 6.46
CA ALA A 16 -2.92 -26.47 6.97
C ALA A 16 -1.47 -26.76 7.39
N ALA A 17 -0.49 -26.41 6.55
CA ALA A 17 0.92 -26.59 6.84
C ALA A 17 1.36 -25.75 8.05
N TRP A 18 0.86 -24.52 8.17
CA TRP A 18 1.12 -23.66 9.33
C TRP A 18 0.56 -24.25 10.62
N TRP A 19 -0.67 -24.77 10.62
CA TRP A 19 -1.23 -25.45 11.79
C TRP A 19 -0.43 -26.67 12.22
N VAL A 20 0.05 -27.48 11.27
CA VAL A 20 1.01 -28.56 11.57
C VAL A 20 2.26 -27.97 12.21
N GLY A 21 2.80 -26.87 11.67
CA GLY A 21 3.93 -26.13 12.24
C GLY A 21 3.69 -25.66 13.68
N VAL A 22 2.51 -25.11 13.99
CA VAL A 22 2.15 -24.67 15.35
C VAL A 22 2.23 -25.80 16.37
N PHE A 23 1.82 -27.02 16.01
CA PHE A 23 1.85 -28.17 16.92
C PHE A 23 3.19 -28.92 16.93
N THR A 24 4.04 -28.75 15.92
CA THR A 24 5.30 -29.50 15.78
C THR A 24 6.55 -28.67 16.08
N VAL A 25 6.51 -27.36 15.86
CA VAL A 25 7.66 -26.46 15.98
C VAL A 25 7.35 -25.35 16.99
N PRO A 26 7.96 -25.39 18.20
CA PRO A 26 7.68 -24.40 19.25
C PRO A 26 7.89 -22.95 18.83
N ALA A 27 8.91 -22.69 18.00
CA ALA A 27 9.19 -21.35 17.48
C ALA A 27 8.05 -20.80 16.62
N VAL A 28 7.39 -21.64 15.80
CA VAL A 28 6.24 -21.20 15.00
C VAL A 28 5.11 -20.77 15.93
N ARG A 29 4.78 -21.59 16.94
CA ARG A 29 3.76 -21.28 17.94
C ARG A 29 4.05 -19.98 18.68
N THR A 30 5.24 -19.81 19.24
CA THR A 30 5.54 -18.62 20.06
C THR A 30 5.58 -17.35 19.23
N LEU A 31 6.16 -17.38 18.03
CA LEU A 31 6.26 -16.20 17.17
C LEU A 31 4.92 -15.77 16.57
N THR A 32 4.00 -16.70 16.35
CA THR A 32 2.74 -16.42 15.62
C THR A 32 1.47 -16.45 16.48
N LEU A 33 1.47 -17.16 17.60
CA LEU A 33 0.32 -17.23 18.53
C LEU A 33 0.67 -16.79 19.96
N GLY A 34 1.96 -16.69 20.31
CA GLY A 34 2.37 -16.32 21.66
C GLY A 34 1.83 -17.31 22.70
N SER A 35 1.17 -16.78 23.72
CA SER A 35 0.55 -17.54 24.82
C SER A 35 -0.88 -17.99 24.56
N LEU A 36 -1.45 -17.71 23.38
CA LEU A 36 -2.78 -18.20 23.01
C LEU A 36 -2.83 -19.74 23.04
N ASP A 37 -4.00 -20.28 23.44
CA ASP A 37 -4.25 -21.71 23.40
C ASP A 37 -4.39 -22.18 21.94
N PRO A 38 -3.42 -22.95 21.41
CA PRO A 38 -3.45 -23.37 20.02
C PRO A 38 -4.61 -24.31 19.72
N VAL A 39 -5.11 -25.08 20.70
CA VAL A 39 -6.22 -26.01 20.49
C VAL A 39 -7.52 -25.23 20.30
N LEU A 40 -7.76 -24.23 21.15
CA LEU A 40 -8.94 -23.38 21.05
C LEU A 40 -8.94 -22.58 19.75
N VAL A 41 -7.80 -21.98 19.38
CA VAL A 41 -7.69 -21.23 18.13
C VAL A 41 -7.87 -22.16 16.92
N ALA A 42 -7.26 -23.35 16.93
CA ALA A 42 -7.42 -24.34 15.86
C ALA A 42 -8.87 -24.79 15.66
N ALA A 43 -9.64 -24.93 16.74
CA ALA A 43 -11.03 -25.38 16.68
C ALA A 43 -11.91 -24.45 15.83
N PHE A 44 -11.61 -23.14 15.80
CA PHE A 44 -12.32 -22.18 14.96
C PHE A 44 -11.60 -21.94 13.63
N ASP A 45 -10.28 -21.85 13.65
CA ASP A 45 -9.51 -21.47 12.49
C ASP A 45 -9.45 -22.58 11.43
N ILE A 46 -9.34 -23.86 11.81
CA ILE A 46 -9.30 -24.95 10.83
C ILE A 46 -10.60 -24.99 10.00
N PRO A 47 -11.82 -24.94 10.58
CA PRO A 47 -13.05 -24.85 9.79
C PRO A 47 -13.19 -23.55 8.99
N LEU A 48 -12.96 -22.40 9.62
CA LEU A 48 -13.32 -21.10 9.04
C LEU A 48 -12.24 -20.49 8.15
N PHE A 49 -10.98 -20.90 8.31
CA PHE A 49 -9.86 -20.51 7.47
C PHE A 49 -9.49 -21.62 6.49
N VAL A 50 -9.02 -22.77 6.98
CA VAL A 50 -8.43 -23.82 6.13
C VAL A 50 -9.49 -24.50 5.25
N ILE A 51 -10.55 -25.04 5.87
CA ILE A 51 -11.61 -25.76 5.16
C ILE A 51 -12.41 -24.79 4.28
N ALA A 52 -12.80 -23.63 4.80
CA ALA A 52 -13.48 -22.62 4.00
C ALA A 52 -12.64 -22.18 2.77
N SER A 53 -11.33 -22.01 2.91
CA SER A 53 -10.45 -21.70 1.77
C SER A 53 -10.38 -22.86 0.77
N ALA A 54 -10.34 -24.11 1.22
CA ALA A 54 -10.39 -25.27 0.33
C ALA A 54 -11.70 -25.33 -0.46
N ILE A 55 -12.83 -25.01 0.17
CA ILE A 55 -14.13 -24.96 -0.51
C ILE A 55 -14.22 -23.74 -1.45
N ALA A 56 -13.65 -22.61 -1.06
CA ALA A 56 -13.54 -21.43 -1.92
C ALA A 56 -12.74 -21.74 -3.20
N ALA A 57 -11.67 -22.54 -3.09
CA ALA A 57 -10.88 -22.98 -4.24
C ALA A 57 -11.68 -23.81 -5.25
N MET A 58 -12.72 -24.52 -4.80
CA MET A 58 -13.65 -25.24 -5.68
C MET A 58 -14.61 -24.32 -6.44
N GLY A 59 -14.64 -23.02 -6.12
CA GLY A 59 -15.46 -22.02 -6.80
C GLY A 59 -16.70 -21.57 -6.01
N TRP A 60 -16.86 -21.99 -4.75
CA TRP A 60 -18.00 -21.60 -3.95
C TRP A 60 -17.81 -20.22 -3.30
N ARG A 61 -18.51 -19.21 -3.83
CA ARG A 61 -18.39 -17.80 -3.41
C ARG A 61 -18.71 -17.54 -1.93
N PRO A 62 -19.74 -18.16 -1.31
CA PRO A 62 -20.00 -17.97 0.11
C PRO A 62 -18.84 -18.43 1.00
N ALA A 63 -18.20 -19.55 0.68
CA ALA A 63 -17.01 -19.98 1.43
C ALA A 63 -15.83 -19.02 1.25
N ALA A 64 -15.64 -18.44 0.06
CA ALA A 64 -14.64 -17.39 -0.13
C ALA A 64 -14.91 -16.19 0.78
N ALA A 65 -16.17 -15.74 0.87
CA ALA A 65 -16.55 -14.63 1.74
C ALA A 65 -16.35 -14.97 3.24
N VAL A 66 -16.70 -16.19 3.65
CA VAL A 66 -16.46 -16.67 5.03
C VAL A 66 -14.97 -16.71 5.34
N ALA A 67 -14.16 -17.33 4.47
CA ALA A 67 -12.72 -17.42 4.64
C ALA A 67 -12.07 -16.02 4.73
N THR A 68 -12.42 -15.11 3.81
CA THR A 68 -11.93 -13.72 3.84
C THR A 68 -12.36 -12.99 5.10
N GLY A 69 -13.64 -13.06 5.47
CA GLY A 69 -14.17 -12.39 6.66
C GLY A 69 -13.51 -12.89 7.94
N TRP A 70 -13.31 -14.19 8.05
CA TRP A 70 -12.58 -14.80 9.17
C TRP A 70 -11.10 -14.39 9.18
N THR A 71 -10.43 -14.38 8.03
CA THR A 71 -9.02 -13.96 7.92
C THR A 71 -8.84 -12.51 8.39
N ILE A 72 -9.76 -11.60 8.01
CA ILE A 72 -9.75 -10.21 8.48
C ILE A 72 -9.98 -10.15 9.99
N LEU A 73 -10.96 -10.89 10.51
CA LEU A 73 -11.27 -10.93 11.94
C LEU A 73 -10.04 -11.38 12.74
N VAL A 74 -9.39 -12.47 12.32
CA VAL A 74 -8.18 -13.00 12.98
C VAL A 74 -7.03 -12.01 12.88
N ALA A 75 -6.81 -11.36 11.72
CA ALA A 75 -5.79 -10.34 11.57
C ALA A 75 -5.99 -9.16 12.55
N LEU A 76 -7.22 -8.67 12.69
CA LEU A 76 -7.56 -7.59 13.63
C LEU A 76 -7.45 -8.03 15.09
N ALA A 77 -7.94 -9.23 15.41
CA ALA A 77 -7.88 -9.78 16.76
C ALA A 77 -6.43 -10.02 17.20
N LEU A 78 -5.60 -10.61 16.34
CA LEU A 78 -4.17 -10.78 16.60
C LEU A 78 -3.45 -9.44 16.67
N ALA A 79 -3.77 -8.47 15.81
CA ALA A 79 -3.17 -7.14 15.90
C ALA A 79 -3.48 -6.46 17.23
N LEU A 80 -4.73 -6.53 17.71
CA LEU A 80 -5.11 -6.01 19.02
C LEU A 80 -4.39 -6.76 20.15
N TYR A 81 -4.43 -8.10 20.11
CA TYR A 81 -3.76 -8.95 21.08
C TYR A 81 -2.26 -8.63 21.16
N ALA A 82 -1.55 -8.66 20.03
CA ALA A 82 -0.12 -8.36 19.94
C ALA A 82 0.20 -6.94 20.40
N THR A 83 -0.67 -5.96 20.11
CA THR A 83 -0.49 -4.58 20.57
C THR A 83 -0.60 -4.48 22.09
N VAL A 84 -1.45 -5.28 22.74
CA VAL A 84 -1.64 -5.28 24.20
C VAL A 84 -0.58 -6.14 24.90
N THR A 85 -0.34 -7.36 24.44
CA THR A 85 0.49 -8.37 25.12
C THR A 85 1.95 -8.37 24.67
N THR A 86 2.29 -7.71 23.55
CA THR A 86 3.61 -7.75 22.90
C THR A 86 4.04 -9.12 22.38
N GLU A 87 3.10 -10.03 22.21
CA GLU A 87 3.34 -11.37 21.67
C GLU A 87 2.81 -11.51 20.24
N ALA A 88 3.09 -12.63 19.58
CA ALA A 88 2.48 -13.02 18.30
C ALA A 88 2.66 -12.02 17.12
N GLY A 89 3.66 -11.13 17.17
CA GLY A 89 3.86 -10.09 16.16
C GLY A 89 4.00 -10.61 14.72
N TRP A 90 4.72 -11.71 14.53
CA TRP A 90 4.81 -12.34 13.19
C TRP A 90 3.47 -12.90 12.71
N GLY A 91 2.62 -13.36 13.63
CA GLY A 91 1.26 -13.80 13.33
C GLY A 91 0.41 -12.66 12.76
N VAL A 92 0.55 -11.46 13.31
CA VAL A 92 -0.13 -10.26 12.78
C VAL A 92 0.25 -10.01 11.33
N LEU A 93 1.55 -10.01 11.01
CA LEU A 93 2.02 -9.74 9.65
C LEU A 93 1.52 -10.76 8.63
N VAL A 94 1.61 -12.05 8.98
CA VAL A 94 1.13 -13.14 8.12
C VAL A 94 -0.37 -13.00 7.89
N MET A 95 -1.14 -12.71 8.94
CA MET A 95 -2.59 -12.60 8.82
C MET A 95 -3.06 -11.32 8.13
N VAL A 96 -2.36 -10.19 8.29
CA VAL A 96 -2.66 -8.97 7.52
C VAL A 96 -2.36 -9.18 6.04
N ALA A 97 -1.25 -9.82 5.70
CA ALA A 97 -0.93 -10.17 4.32
C ALA A 97 -1.96 -11.14 3.71
N ALA A 98 -2.33 -12.19 4.46
CA ALA A 98 -3.37 -13.14 4.06
C ALA A 98 -4.73 -12.44 3.90
N ALA A 99 -5.12 -11.54 4.81
CA ALA A 99 -6.37 -10.81 4.72
C ALA A 99 -6.43 -9.93 3.47
N GLY A 100 -5.36 -9.17 3.19
CA GLY A 100 -5.27 -8.34 1.98
C GLY A 100 -5.40 -9.17 0.69
N ALA A 101 -4.65 -10.26 0.60
CA ALA A 101 -4.72 -11.14 -0.57
C ALA A 101 -6.07 -11.89 -0.68
N SER A 102 -6.70 -12.24 0.44
CA SER A 102 -8.06 -12.82 0.50
C SER A 102 -9.11 -11.84 0.00
N VAL A 103 -9.02 -10.56 0.38
CA VAL A 103 -9.90 -9.51 -0.14
C VAL A 103 -9.74 -9.37 -1.65
N LEU A 104 -8.51 -9.29 -2.15
CA LEU A 104 -8.25 -9.21 -3.60
C LEU A 104 -8.78 -10.43 -4.36
N ALA A 105 -8.58 -11.64 -3.83
CA ALA A 105 -9.09 -12.86 -4.43
C ALA A 105 -10.63 -12.92 -4.41
N LEU A 106 -11.27 -12.49 -3.32
CA LEU A 106 -12.72 -12.39 -3.22
C LEU A 106 -13.28 -11.39 -4.24
N LEU A 107 -12.71 -10.19 -4.34
CA LEU A 107 -13.10 -9.19 -5.34
C LEU A 107 -12.98 -9.75 -6.77
N LEU A 108 -11.87 -10.42 -7.09
CA LEU A 108 -11.68 -11.09 -8.38
C LEU A 108 -12.70 -12.20 -8.65
N MET A 109 -13.22 -12.86 -7.60
CA MET A 109 -14.20 -13.93 -7.72
C MET A 109 -15.64 -13.40 -7.87
N LEU A 110 -15.94 -12.28 -7.22
CA LEU A 110 -17.25 -11.61 -7.26
C LEU A 110 -17.42 -10.80 -8.55
N PHE A 111 -16.44 -9.97 -8.90
CA PHE A 111 -16.53 -9.00 -9.99
C PHE A 111 -15.78 -9.40 -11.26
N GLY A 112 -14.95 -10.45 -11.21
CA GLY A 112 -14.10 -10.86 -12.33
C GLY A 112 -12.89 -9.95 -12.59
N ARG A 113 -12.82 -8.79 -11.93
CA ARG A 113 -11.75 -7.80 -11.96
C ARG A 113 -11.59 -7.16 -10.57
N ILE A 114 -10.47 -6.47 -10.34
CA ILE A 114 -10.30 -5.62 -9.16
C ILE A 114 -10.85 -4.24 -9.53
N PRO A 115 -11.88 -3.72 -8.84
CA PRO A 115 -12.50 -2.43 -9.16
C PRO A 115 -11.59 -1.27 -8.72
N THR A 116 -10.53 -0.99 -9.49
CA THR A 116 -9.58 0.08 -9.20
C THR A 116 -10.22 1.46 -9.32
N GLU A 117 -11.30 1.59 -10.08
CA GLU A 117 -12.11 2.81 -10.20
C GLU A 117 -12.67 3.32 -8.86
N TRP A 118 -12.79 2.45 -7.85
CA TRP A 118 -13.22 2.84 -6.50
C TRP A 118 -12.17 3.67 -5.77
N MET A 119 -10.90 3.59 -6.17
CA MET A 119 -9.82 4.37 -5.55
C MET A 119 -9.87 5.84 -5.97
N THR A 120 -10.43 6.15 -7.13
CA THR A 120 -10.53 7.50 -7.69
C THR A 120 -11.94 8.08 -7.59
N THR A 121 -12.83 7.49 -6.78
CA THR A 121 -14.18 8.02 -6.52
C THR A 121 -14.24 8.73 -5.17
N GLY A 122 -14.99 9.85 -5.09
CA GLY A 122 -15.14 10.64 -3.86
C GLY A 122 -14.05 11.71 -3.69
N PRO A 123 -13.41 11.86 -2.52
CA PRO A 123 -12.45 12.95 -2.25
C PRO A 123 -11.15 12.88 -3.08
N PHE A 124 -10.91 11.74 -3.75
CA PHE A 124 -9.80 11.52 -4.69
C PHE A 124 -10.22 11.60 -6.16
N ALA A 125 -11.44 12.06 -6.44
CA ALA A 125 -11.89 12.29 -7.81
C ALA A 125 -11.05 13.37 -8.49
N PHE A 126 -10.71 13.11 -9.74
CA PHE A 126 -10.00 14.02 -10.61
C PHE A 126 -10.89 15.22 -10.94
N THR A 127 -10.57 16.40 -10.42
CA THR A 127 -11.28 17.65 -10.74
C THR A 127 -10.33 18.70 -11.28
N SER A 128 -10.72 19.35 -12.38
CA SER A 128 -9.98 20.47 -12.97
C SER A 128 -10.04 21.71 -12.09
N ALA A 129 -8.94 22.46 -12.00
CA ALA A 129 -8.90 23.69 -11.22
C ALA A 129 -9.89 24.76 -11.75
N THR A 130 -10.79 25.26 -10.90
CA THR A 130 -11.64 26.43 -11.18
C THR A 130 -11.36 27.55 -10.17
N GLY A 131 -10.83 28.71 -10.60
CA GLY A 131 -10.76 29.95 -9.80
C GLY A 131 -9.36 30.44 -9.42
N THR A 132 -9.27 31.50 -8.60
CA THR A 132 -8.02 32.21 -8.22
C THR A 132 -7.65 32.09 -6.73
N ARG A 133 -8.37 31.29 -5.94
CA ARG A 133 -8.21 31.14 -4.47
C ARG A 133 -7.29 29.98 -4.05
N HIS A 134 -6.23 29.73 -4.81
CA HIS A 134 -5.63 28.38 -4.85
C HIS A 134 -4.36 28.14 -4.02
N VAL A 135 -3.59 29.15 -3.61
CA VAL A 135 -2.27 28.87 -3.00
C VAL A 135 -2.39 28.38 -1.55
N SER A 136 -3.15 29.06 -0.69
CA SER A 136 -3.25 28.70 0.74
C SER A 136 -3.94 27.34 0.96
N ASN A 137 -4.99 27.05 0.18
CA ASN A 137 -5.71 25.78 0.27
C ASN A 137 -4.86 24.62 -0.27
N THR A 138 -4.08 24.84 -1.33
CA THR A 138 -3.13 23.84 -1.86
C THR A 138 -2.01 23.56 -0.85
N VAL A 139 -1.43 24.60 -0.24
CA VAL A 139 -0.38 24.44 0.78
C VAL A 139 -0.92 23.70 2.01
N ALA A 140 -2.12 24.05 2.49
CA ALA A 140 -2.74 23.34 3.61
C ALA A 140 -3.02 21.87 3.27
N GLN A 141 -3.55 21.59 2.08
CA GLN A 141 -3.81 20.21 1.62
C GLN A 141 -2.51 19.42 1.46
N LEU A 142 -1.44 20.02 0.94
CA LEU A 142 -0.12 19.39 0.88
C LEU A 142 0.43 19.09 2.27
N VAL A 143 0.36 20.04 3.21
CA VAL A 143 0.85 19.82 4.59
C VAL A 143 0.07 18.71 5.28
N VAL A 144 -1.26 18.67 5.13
CA VAL A 144 -2.08 17.60 5.71
C VAL A 144 -1.78 16.26 5.05
N PHE A 145 -1.70 16.20 3.72
CA PHE A 145 -1.43 14.97 2.99
C PHE A 145 -0.03 14.43 3.31
N TRP A 146 1.02 15.22 3.10
CA TRP A 146 2.39 14.81 3.37
C TRP A 146 2.65 14.60 4.86
N GLY A 147 2.06 15.42 5.74
CA GLY A 147 2.14 15.22 7.18
C GLY A 147 1.50 13.90 7.62
N PHE A 148 0.37 13.52 7.02
CA PHE A 148 -0.24 12.21 7.26
C PHE A 148 0.68 11.07 6.78
N PHE A 149 1.10 11.11 5.50
CA PHE A 149 1.79 10.00 4.85
C PHE A 149 3.27 9.84 5.24
N LEU A 150 3.97 10.93 5.57
CA LEU A 150 5.40 10.91 5.93
C LEU A 150 5.68 11.04 7.43
N VAL A 151 4.69 11.44 8.23
CA VAL A 151 4.89 11.60 9.69
C VAL A 151 3.91 10.72 10.46
N MET A 152 2.61 10.99 10.37
CA MET A 152 1.64 10.31 11.24
C MET A 152 1.55 8.81 10.99
N ALA A 153 1.42 8.38 9.73
CA ALA A 153 1.35 6.96 9.38
C ALA A 153 2.68 6.22 9.71
N PRO A 154 3.87 6.74 9.34
CA PRO A 154 5.13 6.10 9.74
C PRO A 154 5.32 5.99 11.25
N LEU A 155 4.97 7.02 12.03
CA LEU A 155 5.05 6.95 13.50
C LEU A 155 4.10 5.91 14.09
N ALA A 156 2.88 5.80 13.55
CA ALA A 156 1.94 4.75 13.96
C ALA A 156 2.47 3.35 13.62
N ILE A 157 3.08 3.18 12.44
CA ILE A 157 3.70 1.91 12.03
C ILE A 157 4.86 1.54 12.96
N VAL A 158 5.76 2.48 13.26
CA VAL A 158 6.89 2.27 14.19
C VAL A 158 6.39 1.89 15.58
N PHE A 159 5.35 2.58 16.07
CA PHE A 159 4.73 2.24 17.35
C PHE A 159 4.24 0.78 17.36
N LEU A 160 3.51 0.35 16.33
CA LEU A 160 3.03 -1.01 16.20
C LEU A 160 4.18 -2.02 16.05
N GLU A 161 5.20 -1.70 15.25
CA GLU A 161 6.39 -2.52 15.05
C GLU A 161 7.13 -2.81 16.37
N GLN A 162 7.26 -1.79 17.22
CA GLN A 162 7.85 -1.93 18.55
C GLN A 162 6.98 -2.79 19.46
N ARG A 163 5.66 -2.54 19.49
CA ARG A 163 4.71 -3.36 20.28
C ARG A 163 4.72 -4.82 19.84
N TRP A 164 4.81 -5.08 18.54
CA TRP A 164 4.83 -6.42 17.96
C TRP A 164 6.21 -7.10 18.03
N GLN A 165 7.22 -6.46 18.62
CA GLN A 165 8.58 -7.00 18.74
C GLN A 165 9.22 -7.34 17.38
N LEU A 166 8.93 -6.53 16.35
CA LEU A 166 9.42 -6.70 14.97
C LEU A 166 10.50 -5.69 14.58
N HIS A 167 10.89 -4.81 15.51
CA HIS A 167 11.81 -3.73 15.24
C HIS A 167 13.22 -4.25 14.93
N LEU A 168 13.87 -3.62 13.95
CA LEU A 168 15.27 -3.87 13.63
C LEU A 168 16.10 -2.65 14.02
N THR A 169 17.24 -2.86 14.66
CA THR A 169 18.17 -1.78 14.97
C THR A 169 19.12 -1.57 13.80
N LEU A 170 18.90 -0.51 13.02
CA LEU A 170 19.85 -0.11 11.99
C LEU A 170 20.87 0.87 12.59
N GLY A 171 22.13 0.77 12.12
CA GLY A 171 23.18 1.67 12.56
C GLY A 171 22.96 3.12 12.08
N TRP A 172 23.57 4.08 12.78
CA TRP A 172 23.50 5.50 12.42
C TRP A 172 23.86 5.84 10.96
N PRO A 173 24.74 5.11 10.24
CA PRO A 173 25.02 5.41 8.83
C PRO A 173 23.80 5.22 7.93
N VAL A 174 22.92 4.26 8.27
CA VAL A 174 21.69 4.01 7.50
C VAL A 174 20.70 5.15 7.68
N ALA A 175 20.55 5.64 8.93
CA ALA A 175 19.72 6.80 9.20
C ALA A 175 20.26 8.06 8.50
N ALA A 176 21.57 8.28 8.51
CA ALA A 176 22.21 9.38 7.80
C ALA A 176 22.00 9.31 6.28
N ALA A 177 22.14 8.12 5.68
CA ALA A 177 21.81 7.91 4.28
C ALA A 177 20.32 8.20 3.99
N GLY A 178 19.42 7.77 4.89
CA GLY A 178 18.00 8.10 4.82
C GLY A 178 17.74 9.62 4.80
N VAL A 179 18.42 10.40 5.64
CA VAL A 179 18.31 11.87 5.62
C VAL A 179 18.75 12.46 4.28
N VAL A 180 19.90 12.02 3.75
CA VAL A 180 20.39 12.48 2.44
C VAL A 180 19.40 12.16 1.32
N ILE A 181 18.86 10.94 1.30
CA ILE A 181 17.85 10.50 0.33
C ILE A 181 16.57 11.33 0.48
N LEU A 182 16.13 11.61 1.71
CA LEU A 182 14.94 12.41 1.97
C LEU A 182 15.10 13.84 1.44
N ILE A 183 16.25 14.46 1.64
CA ILE A 183 16.55 15.81 1.13
C ILE A 183 16.53 15.81 -0.41
N ALA A 184 17.19 14.85 -1.05
CA ALA A 184 17.23 14.73 -2.50
C ALA A 184 15.83 14.52 -3.10
N ALA A 185 15.04 13.62 -2.51
CA ALA A 185 13.67 13.35 -2.96
C ALA A 185 12.73 14.54 -2.72
N SER A 186 12.90 15.26 -1.61
CA SER A 186 12.14 16.49 -1.33
C SER A 186 12.51 17.61 -2.31
N ALA A 187 13.77 17.73 -2.70
CA ALA A 187 14.20 18.67 -3.74
C ALA A 187 13.57 18.33 -5.11
N LEU A 188 13.51 17.04 -5.47
CA LEU A 188 12.82 16.59 -6.68
C LEU A 188 11.31 16.88 -6.63
N GLY A 189 10.66 16.62 -5.48
CA GLY A 189 9.24 16.90 -5.27
C GLY A 189 8.94 18.40 -5.39
N LEU A 190 9.77 19.25 -4.77
CA LEU A 190 9.63 20.70 -4.85
C LEU A 190 9.85 21.20 -6.28
N TRP A 191 10.87 20.70 -6.98
CA TRP A 191 11.10 21.04 -8.39
C TRP A 191 9.91 20.65 -9.28
N SER A 192 9.32 19.48 -9.03
CA SER A 192 8.13 19.00 -9.74
C SER A 192 6.91 19.88 -9.47
N ALA A 193 6.68 20.25 -8.20
CA ALA A 193 5.58 21.12 -7.81
C ALA A 193 5.72 22.54 -8.39
N VAL A 194 6.92 23.13 -8.32
CA VAL A 194 7.21 24.44 -8.91
C VAL A 194 6.98 24.41 -10.41
N THR A 195 7.51 23.41 -11.11
CA THR A 195 7.36 23.29 -12.57
C THR A 195 5.89 23.16 -12.97
N MET A 196 5.11 22.37 -12.23
CA MET A 196 3.69 22.21 -12.51
C MET A 196 2.90 23.49 -12.24
N SER A 197 3.26 24.24 -11.19
CA SER A 197 2.64 25.53 -10.87
C SER A 197 2.99 26.64 -11.87
N THR A 198 4.22 26.68 -12.38
CA THR A 198 4.69 27.76 -13.27
C THR A 198 4.40 27.51 -14.74
N VAL A 199 4.43 26.25 -15.19
CA VAL A 199 4.23 25.87 -16.60
C VAL A 199 2.81 25.33 -16.85
N GLY A 200 2.25 24.59 -15.91
CA GLY A 200 0.95 23.91 -16.04
C GLY A 200 -0.28 24.74 -15.63
N HIS A 201 -0.08 25.92 -15.04
CA HIS A 201 -1.15 26.78 -14.48
C HIS A 201 -2.14 26.04 -13.55
N GLY A 202 -1.67 25.01 -12.84
CA GLY A 202 -2.44 24.20 -11.88
C GLY A 202 -1.53 23.62 -10.78
N THR A 203 -2.03 22.67 -9.98
CA THR A 203 -1.24 22.05 -8.90
C THR A 203 -1.21 20.52 -9.07
N PRO A 204 -0.27 19.82 -8.39
CA PRO A 204 -0.13 18.37 -8.48
C PRO A 204 -1.22 17.56 -7.78
N LEU A 205 -2.21 18.23 -7.16
CA LEU A 205 -3.25 17.56 -6.41
C LEU A 205 -4.43 17.21 -7.33
N PRO A 206 -5.12 16.07 -7.09
CA PRO A 206 -6.32 15.68 -7.85
C PRO A 206 -7.41 16.76 -7.89
N SER A 207 -7.41 17.66 -6.90
CA SER A 207 -8.36 18.78 -6.75
C SER A 207 -8.09 19.97 -7.68
N ALA A 208 -6.94 20.08 -8.33
CA ALA A 208 -6.58 21.23 -9.15
C ALA A 208 -5.61 20.88 -10.30
N MET A 209 -5.95 19.87 -11.11
CA MET A 209 -5.07 19.41 -12.19
C MET A 209 -4.72 20.49 -13.23
N PRO A 210 -3.49 20.49 -13.77
CA PRO A 210 -3.01 21.49 -14.74
C PRO A 210 -3.84 21.48 -16.03
N THR A 211 -4.01 22.66 -16.63
CA THR A 211 -4.81 22.89 -17.85
C THR A 211 -4.00 22.64 -19.14
N SER A 212 -2.68 22.53 -19.03
CA SER A 212 -1.74 22.19 -20.10
C SER A 212 -0.87 21.00 -19.73
N LEU A 213 -0.45 20.22 -20.74
CA LEU A 213 0.47 19.11 -20.55
C LEU A 213 1.86 19.64 -20.17
N VAL A 214 2.34 19.29 -18.98
CA VAL A 214 3.64 19.75 -18.46
C VAL A 214 4.75 18.77 -18.85
N ILE A 215 5.59 19.17 -19.81
CA ILE A 215 6.76 18.39 -20.27
C ILE A 215 8.10 19.06 -19.90
N ALA A 216 8.07 20.09 -19.04
CA ALA A 216 9.24 20.86 -18.63
C ALA A 216 9.83 20.35 -17.29
N GLY A 217 11.02 20.86 -16.93
CA GLY A 217 11.65 20.56 -15.63
C GLY A 217 11.91 19.06 -15.44
N PRO A 218 11.52 18.45 -14.30
CA PRO A 218 11.74 17.03 -14.07
C PRO A 218 10.86 16.12 -14.94
N TYR A 219 9.73 16.65 -15.45
CA TYR A 219 8.83 15.91 -16.34
C TYR A 219 9.48 15.57 -17.70
N ARG A 220 10.56 16.26 -18.10
CA ARG A 220 11.32 15.89 -19.30
C ARG A 220 12.07 14.55 -19.18
N PHE A 221 12.30 14.10 -17.95
CA PHE A 221 13.10 12.90 -17.67
C PHE A 221 12.22 11.71 -17.29
N VAL A 222 11.16 11.96 -16.52
CA VAL A 222 10.27 10.93 -15.99
C VAL A 222 8.85 11.48 -15.99
N ARG A 223 7.85 10.68 -16.39
CA ARG A 223 6.46 11.16 -16.47
C ARG A 223 5.84 11.52 -15.12
N ASN A 224 6.20 10.78 -14.07
CA ASN A 224 5.61 10.94 -12.74
C ASN A 224 6.69 11.21 -11.65
N PRO A 225 7.44 12.33 -11.75
CA PRO A 225 8.54 12.63 -10.85
C PRO A 225 8.06 12.89 -9.42
N MET A 226 6.82 13.35 -9.23
CA MET A 226 6.24 13.53 -7.89
C MET A 226 5.90 12.19 -7.22
N ALA A 227 5.41 11.20 -7.98
CA ALA A 227 5.21 9.85 -7.45
C ALA A 227 6.55 9.22 -7.05
N VAL A 228 7.58 9.37 -7.90
CA VAL A 228 8.95 8.96 -7.57
C VAL A 228 9.43 9.62 -6.28
N ALA A 229 9.29 10.94 -6.16
CA ALA A 229 9.67 11.67 -4.95
C ALA A 229 8.95 11.12 -3.71
N GLY A 230 7.63 10.94 -3.75
CA GLY A 230 6.86 10.44 -2.61
C GLY A 230 7.23 9.03 -2.17
N ILE A 231 7.45 8.12 -3.12
CA ILE A 231 7.86 6.74 -2.83
C ILE A 231 9.27 6.74 -2.18
N VAL A 232 10.20 7.51 -2.76
CA VAL A 232 11.57 7.60 -2.24
C VAL A 232 11.59 8.28 -0.87
N GLN A 233 10.74 9.29 -0.63
CA GLN A 233 10.58 9.91 0.69
C GLN A 233 10.05 8.90 1.72
N GLY A 234 9.05 8.08 1.37
CA GLY A 234 8.54 7.02 2.25
C GLY A 234 9.61 6.00 2.64
N VAL A 235 10.41 5.54 1.67
CA VAL A 235 11.56 4.65 1.92
C VAL A 235 12.60 5.34 2.81
N ALA A 236 12.93 6.59 2.53
CA ALA A 236 13.89 7.36 3.32
C ALA A 236 13.45 7.53 4.77
N VAL A 237 12.16 7.81 5.02
CA VAL A 237 11.60 7.86 6.38
C VAL A 237 11.74 6.51 7.07
N GLY A 238 11.48 5.40 6.38
CA GLY A 238 11.70 4.07 6.94
C GLY A 238 13.16 3.80 7.33
N LEU A 239 14.12 4.25 6.52
CA LEU A 239 15.56 4.16 6.85
C LEU A 239 15.93 5.02 8.07
N ILE A 240 15.42 6.25 8.15
CA ILE A 240 15.66 7.16 9.29
C ILE A 240 15.12 6.55 10.58
N LEU A 241 13.90 6.00 10.52
CA LEU A 241 13.23 5.41 11.67
C LEU A 241 13.67 3.97 11.99
N SER A 242 14.60 3.41 11.20
CA SER A 242 15.01 2.00 11.31
C SER A 242 13.84 1.01 11.23
N SER A 243 12.84 1.33 10.41
CA SER A 243 11.60 0.56 10.29
C SER A 243 11.47 -0.06 8.92
N TRP A 244 11.60 -1.39 8.87
CA TRP A 244 11.39 -2.13 7.63
C TRP A 244 9.91 -2.21 7.26
N LEU A 245 9.00 -2.09 8.23
CA LEU A 245 7.56 -2.00 7.98
C LEU A 245 7.18 -0.70 7.27
N VAL A 246 7.80 0.44 7.63
CA VAL A 246 7.60 1.71 6.91
C VAL A 246 8.15 1.63 5.48
N VAL A 247 9.32 0.98 5.28
CA VAL A 247 9.84 0.73 3.92
C VAL A 247 8.89 -0.15 3.12
N THR A 248 8.37 -1.23 3.72
CA THR A 248 7.41 -2.13 3.08
C THR A 248 6.12 -1.40 2.73
N TYR A 249 5.62 -0.56 3.64
CA TYR A 249 4.47 0.31 3.41
C TYR A 249 4.66 1.21 2.19
N ALA A 250 5.83 1.87 2.06
CA ALA A 250 6.14 2.71 0.91
C ALA A 250 6.19 1.91 -0.41
N ILE A 251 6.77 0.70 -0.38
CA ILE A 251 6.85 -0.19 -1.55
C ILE A 251 5.47 -0.70 -1.96
N VAL A 252 4.65 -1.17 -1.01
CA VAL A 252 3.29 -1.63 -1.29
C VAL A 252 2.43 -0.48 -1.82
N GLY A 253 2.55 0.71 -1.24
CA GLY A 253 1.91 1.93 -1.72
C GLY A 253 2.31 2.26 -3.16
N SER A 254 3.60 2.14 -3.50
CA SER A 254 4.13 2.31 -4.87
C SER A 254 3.51 1.33 -5.86
N LEU A 255 3.43 0.04 -5.49
CA LEU A 255 2.82 -0.98 -6.35
C LEU A 255 1.33 -0.70 -6.55
N LEU A 256 0.61 -0.35 -5.48
CA LEU A 256 -0.81 0.02 -5.54
C LEU A 256 -1.02 1.23 -6.47
N TRP A 257 -0.21 2.28 -6.31
CA TRP A 257 -0.28 3.44 -7.18
C TRP A 257 0.03 3.07 -8.64
N ASN A 258 1.08 2.29 -8.91
CA ASN A 258 1.49 1.91 -10.25
C ASN A 258 0.44 1.06 -11.00
N TYR A 259 -0.26 0.15 -10.30
CA TYR A 259 -1.20 -0.76 -10.92
C TYR A 259 -2.66 -0.29 -10.87
N ALA A 260 -3.03 0.55 -9.91
CA ALA A 260 -4.42 1.01 -9.75
C ALA A 260 -4.61 2.48 -10.15
N VAL A 261 -3.71 3.37 -9.75
CA VAL A 261 -3.89 4.82 -9.93
C VAL A 261 -3.30 5.29 -11.25
N ARG A 262 -2.05 4.92 -11.54
CA ARG A 262 -1.34 5.31 -12.77
C ARG A 262 -2.13 5.02 -14.05
N PRO A 263 -2.75 3.83 -14.26
CA PRO A 263 -3.51 3.59 -15.49
C PRO A 263 -4.72 4.53 -15.64
N LEU A 264 -5.33 4.94 -14.52
CA LEU A 264 -6.45 5.88 -14.51
C LEU A 264 -5.96 7.30 -14.79
N GLU A 265 -4.84 7.71 -14.21
CA GLU A 265 -4.19 9.00 -14.49
C GLU A 265 -3.75 9.11 -15.95
N GLU A 266 -3.07 8.09 -16.50
CA GLU A 266 -2.62 8.08 -17.90
C GLU A 266 -3.82 8.08 -18.87
N ALA A 267 -4.93 7.39 -18.53
CA ALA A 267 -6.14 7.41 -19.34
C ALA A 267 -6.85 8.78 -19.31
N ASP A 268 -6.89 9.48 -18.16
CA ASP A 268 -7.41 10.85 -18.08
C ASP A 268 -6.55 11.82 -18.91
N LEU A 269 -5.21 11.70 -18.81
CA LEU A 269 -4.28 12.52 -19.58
C LEU A 269 -4.43 12.27 -21.09
N GLU A 270 -4.57 11.02 -21.53
CA GLU A 270 -4.82 10.70 -22.93
C GLU A 270 -6.19 11.25 -23.40
N HIS A 271 -7.23 11.15 -22.57
CA HIS A 271 -8.55 11.69 -22.91
C HIS A 271 -8.52 13.23 -23.06
N ARG A 272 -7.76 13.93 -22.22
CA ARG A 272 -7.70 15.40 -22.20
C ARG A 272 -6.75 16.00 -23.21
N PHE A 273 -5.59 15.37 -23.44
CA PHE A 273 -4.50 15.92 -24.26
C PHE A 273 -4.26 15.12 -25.55
N GLY A 274 -4.88 13.96 -25.73
CA GLY A 274 -4.88 13.23 -26.98
C GLY A 274 -3.49 12.86 -27.49
N GLU A 275 -3.16 13.32 -28.69
CA GLU A 275 -1.96 12.92 -29.43
C GLU A 275 -0.68 13.47 -28.80
N ASP A 276 -0.70 14.68 -28.26
CA ASP A 276 0.42 15.30 -27.55
C ASP A 276 0.90 14.43 -26.38
N PHE A 277 -0.05 13.86 -25.62
CA PHE A 277 0.29 12.95 -24.53
C PHE A 277 0.86 11.62 -25.02
N ARG A 278 0.35 11.08 -26.14
CA ARG A 278 0.88 9.84 -26.72
C ARG A 278 2.32 10.01 -27.18
N GLU A 279 2.65 11.11 -27.85
CA GLU A 279 4.03 11.40 -28.28
C GLU A 279 4.97 11.55 -27.08
N TYR A 280 4.52 12.28 -26.06
CA TYR A 280 5.26 12.42 -24.80
C TYR A 280 5.46 11.07 -24.10
N ALA A 281 4.42 10.25 -23.99
CA ALA A 281 4.47 8.93 -23.35
C ALA A 281 5.35 7.92 -24.09
N ALA A 282 5.48 8.06 -25.42
CA ALA A 282 6.40 7.27 -26.23
C ALA A 282 7.86 7.65 -25.99
N THR A 283 8.12 8.92 -25.67
CA THR A 283 9.48 9.46 -25.51
C THR A 283 9.98 9.38 -24.07
N VAL A 284 9.09 9.55 -23.09
CA VAL A 284 9.45 9.65 -21.67
C VAL A 284 8.87 8.48 -20.89
N ARG A 285 9.74 7.77 -20.16
CA ARG A 285 9.34 6.64 -19.33
C ARG A 285 8.67 7.10 -18.03
N CYS A 286 7.89 6.20 -17.42
CA CYS A 286 7.12 6.53 -16.22
C CYS A 286 7.98 6.63 -14.94
N TRP A 287 9.06 5.85 -14.82
CA TRP A 287 9.77 5.66 -13.54
C TRP A 287 11.25 6.01 -13.59
N ILE A 288 11.94 5.63 -14.67
CA ILE A 288 13.38 5.75 -14.83
C ILE A 288 13.63 6.33 -16.23
N PRO A 289 14.49 7.35 -16.40
CA PRO A 289 14.80 7.93 -17.72
C PRO A 289 15.21 6.87 -18.76
#